data_AF-A0A7U9XIB3-F1
#
_entry.id   AF-A0A7U9XIB3-F1
#
_cell.length_a   1.000
_cell.length_b   1.000
_cell.length_c   1.000
_cell.angle_alpha   90.00
_cell.angle_beta   90.00
_cell.angle_gamma   90.00
#
_symmetry.space_group_name_H-M   'P 1'
#
loop_
_entity.id
_entity.type
_entity.pdbx_description
1 polymer ?
#
loop_
_entity_poly.entity_id
_entity_poly.type
_entity_poly.pdbx_seq_one_letter_code
_entity_poly.pdbx_strand_id
1 'polypeptide(L)'
;MPFYPRQDKGEEIPYTLLTRPEKLVMDYCHIDIYEVQEMEIDVYLFFMREAMIYENSQTEEGREYLKNCWRMEQTKPDREGLRRNFKKKGG
;
A
#
# COMPACT_ATOMS: atom_id res chain seq x y z
N MET A 1 5.00 3.84 5.78
CA MET A 1 4.15 2.95 4.97
C MET A 1 3.51 3.77 3.85
N PRO A 2 3.49 3.29 2.59
CA PRO A 2 2.71 3.94 1.54
C PRO A 2 1.27 4.10 2.00
N PHE A 3 0.71 5.31 1.85
CA PHE A 3 -0.64 5.60 2.29
C PHE A 3 -1.39 6.44 1.25
N TYR A 4 -2.57 5.97 0.88
CA TYR A 4 -3.58 6.70 0.14
C TYR A 4 -4.96 6.33 0.73
N PRO A 5 -5.94 7.24 0.80
CA PRO A 5 -7.27 6.88 1.30
C PRO A 5 -7.91 5.81 0.39
N ARG A 6 -8.37 4.70 0.98
CA ARG A 6 -9.18 3.70 0.28
C ARG A 6 -10.65 4.05 0.43
N GLN A 7 -11.41 3.87 -0.65
CA GLN A 7 -12.87 3.80 -0.54
C GLN A 7 -13.22 2.36 -0.22
N ASP A 8 -13.33 2.04 1.06
CA ASP A 8 -13.82 0.73 1.48
C ASP A 8 -15.31 0.64 1.12
N LYS A 9 -15.62 -0.06 0.02
CA LYS A 9 -16.98 -0.35 -0.44
C LYS A 9 -17.53 -1.66 0.13
N GLY A 10 -16.89 -2.20 1.17
CA GLY A 10 -17.27 -3.46 1.80
C GLY A 10 -18.48 -3.32 2.72
N GLU A 11 -19.27 -4.39 2.84
CA GLU A 11 -20.26 -4.53 3.92
C GLU A 11 -19.54 -4.39 5.27
N GLU A 12 -20.14 -3.62 6.19
CA GLU A 12 -19.58 -3.34 7.50
C GLU A 12 -19.60 -4.63 8.36
N ILE A 13 -18.51 -5.39 8.33
CA ILE A 13 -18.33 -6.55 9.20
C ILE A 13 -18.20 -6.04 10.64
N PRO A 14 -19.04 -6.48 11.59
CA PRO A 14 -19.07 -5.94 12.96
C PRO A 14 -17.86 -6.35 13.83
N TYR A 15 -16.89 -7.07 13.26
CA TYR A 15 -15.68 -7.51 13.94
C TYR A 15 -14.45 -6.94 13.27
N THR A 16 -13.58 -6.33 14.07
CA THR A 16 -12.30 -5.79 13.61
C THR A 16 -11.18 -6.81 13.86
N LEU A 17 -10.47 -7.19 12.79
CA LEU A 17 -9.27 -8.00 12.91
C LEU A 17 -8.08 -7.10 13.30
N LEU A 18 -7.57 -7.27 14.53
CA LEU A 18 -6.44 -6.50 15.04
C LEU A 18 -5.08 -6.98 14.50
N THR A 19 -4.99 -8.27 14.15
CA THR A 19 -3.74 -8.94 13.76
C THR A 19 -3.50 -9.02 12.25
N ARG A 20 -4.16 -8.14 11.48
CA ARG A 20 -4.02 -8.10 10.03
C ARG A 20 -2.56 -7.83 9.59
N PRO A 21 -1.82 -6.89 10.21
CA PRO A 21 -0.42 -6.66 9.87
C PRO A 21 0.47 -7.89 10.09
N GLU A 22 0.29 -8.60 11.20
CA GLU A 22 1.03 -9.81 11.54
C GLU A 22 0.74 -10.91 10.53
N LYS A 23 -0.53 -11.12 10.18
CA LYS A 23 -0.93 -12.08 9.15
C LYS A 23 -0.24 -11.82 7.81
N LEU A 24 -0.15 -10.55 7.43
CA LEU A 24 0.48 -10.13 6.19
C LEU A 24 2.01 -10.39 6.19
N VAL A 25 2.69 -10.17 7.33
CA VAL A 25 4.10 -10.53 7.49
C VAL A 25 4.31 -12.05 7.46
N MET A 26 3.47 -12.80 8.18
CA MET A 26 3.53 -14.28 8.19
C MET A 26 3.39 -14.86 6.78
N ASP A 27 2.45 -14.35 5.99
CA ASP A 27 2.19 -14.84 4.63
C ASP A 27 3.35 -14.51 3.67
N TYR A 28 4.01 -13.36 3.87
CA TYR A 28 5.14 -12.93 3.04
C TYR A 28 6.45 -13.64 3.40
N CYS A 29 6.73 -13.81 4.70
CA CYS A 29 7.97 -14.40 5.21
C CYS A 29 7.89 -15.94 5.35
N HIS A 30 6.69 -16.53 5.25
CA HIS A 30 6.43 -17.95 5.48
C HIS A 30 6.86 -18.45 6.86
N ILE A 31 6.45 -17.70 7.89
CA ILE A 31 6.74 -17.95 9.31
C ILE A 31 5.46 -17.97 10.13
N ASP A 32 5.53 -18.48 11.35
CA ASP A 32 4.39 -18.50 12.26
C ASP A 32 4.20 -17.19 13.06
N ILE A 33 3.10 -17.10 13.81
CA ILE A 33 2.77 -15.89 14.56
C ILE A 33 3.72 -15.64 15.72
N TYR A 34 4.28 -16.69 16.34
CA TYR A 34 5.21 -16.55 17.46
C TYR A 34 6.55 -16.00 16.97
N GLU A 35 7.03 -16.48 15.82
CA GLU A 35 8.21 -15.93 15.17
C GLU A 35 8.06 -14.44 14.86
N VAL A 36 6.87 -13.99 14.41
CA VAL A 36 6.57 -12.57 14.19
C VAL A 36 6.56 -11.77 15.50
N GLN A 37 6.02 -12.32 16.58
CA GLN A 37 5.98 -11.64 17.89
C GLN A 37 7.37 -11.50 18.52
N GLU A 38 8.32 -12.38 18.17
CA GLU A 38 9.70 -12.31 18.64
C GLU A 38 10.60 -11.42 17.77
N MET A 39 10.12 -10.91 16.63
CA MET A 39 10.90 -10.04 15.76
C MET A 39 11.29 -8.74 16.44
N GLU A 40 12.52 -8.28 16.16
CA GLU A 40 12.92 -6.92 16.46
C GLU A 40 11.99 -5.93 15.72
N ILE A 41 11.61 -4.84 16.39
CA ILE A 41 10.55 -3.96 15.91
C ILE A 41 10.88 -3.29 14.57
N ASP A 42 12.14 -2.96 14.33
CA ASP A 42 12.62 -2.40 13.06
C ASP A 42 12.56 -3.42 11.92
N VAL A 43 12.94 -4.67 12.20
CA VAL A 43 12.81 -5.81 11.27
C VAL A 43 11.34 -6.08 10.94
N TYR A 44 10.48 -6.09 11.95
CA TYR A 44 9.03 -6.24 11.77
C TYR A 44 8.45 -5.12 10.90
N LEU A 45 8.76 -3.86 11.21
CA LEU A 45 8.27 -2.72 10.44
C LEU A 45 8.78 -2.72 8.99
N PHE A 46 10.01 -3.19 8.76
CA PHE A 46 10.54 -3.38 7.41
C PHE A 46 9.75 -4.44 6.64
N PHE A 47 9.57 -5.64 7.19
CA PHE A 47 8.84 -6.70 6.49
C PHE A 47 7.36 -6.39 6.33
N MET A 48 6.73 -5.72 7.30
CA MET A 48 5.35 -5.24 7.17
C MET A 48 5.20 -4.31 5.96
N ARG A 49 6.19 -3.44 5.71
CA ARG A 49 6.21 -2.58 4.51
C ARG A 49 6.33 -3.39 3.23
N GLU A 50 7.28 -4.32 3.17
CA GLU A 50 7.53 -5.11 1.97
C GLU A 50 6.35 -6.02 1.64
N ALA A 51 5.78 -6.69 2.65
CA ALA A 51 4.61 -7.53 2.53
C ALA A 51 3.38 -6.74 2.03
N MET A 52 3.19 -5.50 2.48
CA MET A 52 2.07 -4.66 2.07
C MET A 52 2.23 -4.21 0.61
N ILE A 53 3.44 -3.87 0.19
CA ILE A 53 3.73 -3.55 -1.21
C ILE A 53 3.51 -4.80 -2.08
N TYR A 54 3.99 -5.95 -1.64
CA TYR A 54 3.82 -7.22 -2.34
C TYR A 54 2.35 -7.57 -2.53
N GLU A 55 1.55 -7.58 -1.46
CA GLU A 55 0.11 -7.90 -1.51
C GLU A 55 -0.62 -6.96 -2.50
N ASN A 56 -0.38 -5.66 -2.39
CA ASN A 56 -1.01 -4.68 -3.28
C ASN A 56 -0.50 -4.74 -4.72
N SER A 57 0.71 -5.26 -4.98
CA SER A 57 1.21 -5.41 -6.35
C SER A 57 0.49 -6.52 -7.14
N GLN A 58 -0.18 -7.47 -6.46
CA GLN A 58 -0.80 -8.62 -7.10
C GLN A 58 -2.07 -8.26 -7.90
N THR A 59 -2.87 -7.32 -7.40
CA THR A 59 -4.17 -6.95 -8.01
C THR A 59 -4.09 -5.64 -8.77
N GLU A 60 -4.97 -5.42 -9.75
CA GLU A 60 -4.99 -4.17 -10.50
C GLU A 60 -5.36 -2.97 -9.61
N GLU A 61 -6.35 -3.15 -8.75
CA GLU A 61 -6.77 -2.14 -7.77
C GLU A 61 -5.64 -1.80 -6.78
N GLY A 62 -4.91 -2.82 -6.31
CA GLY A 62 -3.75 -2.61 -5.44
C GLY A 62 -2.59 -1.90 -6.16
N ARG A 63 -2.35 -2.21 -7.44
CA ARG A 63 -1.35 -1.50 -8.25
C ARG A 63 -1.74 -0.04 -8.46
N GLU A 64 -3.01 0.24 -8.71
CA GLU A 64 -3.53 1.61 -8.79
C GLU A 64 -3.38 2.36 -7.46
N TYR A 65 -3.67 1.69 -6.33
CA TYR A 65 -3.43 2.21 -5.00
C TYR A 65 -1.97 2.63 -4.80
N LEU A 66 -1.01 1.75 -5.12
CA LEU A 66 0.42 2.06 -4.97
C LEU A 66 0.87 3.22 -5.88
N LYS A 67 0.36 3.30 -7.12
CA LYS A 67 0.60 4.45 -8.01
C LYS A 67 0.08 5.75 -7.41
N ASN A 68 -1.09 5.71 -6.77
CA ASN A 68 -1.66 6.86 -6.09
C ASN A 68 -0.86 7.27 -4.84
N CYS A 69 -0.38 6.32 -4.04
CA CYS A 69 0.57 6.61 -2.94
C CYS A 69 1.81 7.35 -3.47
N TRP A 70 2.45 6.78 -4.50
CA TRP A 70 3.65 7.35 -5.10
C TRP A 70 3.42 8.77 -5.66
N ARG A 71 2.25 9.01 -6.26
CA ARG A 71 1.84 10.33 -6.75
C ARG A 71 1.74 11.37 -5.64
N MET A 72 1.29 10.98 -4.45
CA MET A 72 1.18 11.88 -3.30
C MET A 72 2.54 12.21 -2.67
N GLU A 73 3.52 11.31 -2.81
CA GLU A 73 4.90 11.53 -2.34
C GLU A 73 5.70 12.49 -3.25
N GLN A 74 5.20 12.79 -4.46
CA GLN A 74 5.87 13.71 -5.37
C GLN A 74 5.84 15.14 -4.85
N THR A 75 7.02 15.71 -4.64
CA THR A 75 7.20 17.12 -4.22
C THR A 75 7.37 18.08 -5.40
N LYS A 76 7.63 17.56 -6.60
CA LYS A 76 7.81 18.35 -7.82
C LYS A 76 6.63 18.12 -8.78
N PRO A 77 6.10 19.17 -9.41
CA PRO A 77 5.03 19.01 -10.39
C PRO A 77 5.53 18.26 -11.62
N ASP A 78 4.73 17.30 -12.10
CA ASP A 78 4.94 16.64 -13.39
C ASP A 78 4.65 17.63 -14.54
N ARG A 79 5.67 18.40 -14.89
CA ARG A 79 5.60 19.44 -15.93
C ARG A 79 5.31 18.86 -17.31
N GLU A 80 5.75 17.65 -17.61
CA GLU A 80 5.51 17.01 -18.90
C GLU A 80 4.05 16.55 -19.02
N GLY A 81 3.53 15.90 -17.99
CA GLY A 81 2.11 15.53 -17.90
C GLY A 81 1.20 16.76 -17.99
N LEU A 82 1.54 17.85 -17.28
CA LEU A 82 0.82 19.12 -17.37
C LEU A 82 0.82 19.66 -18.81
N ARG A 83 1.98 19.77 -19.45
CA ARG A 83 2.09 20.27 -20.84
C ARG A 83 1.28 19.43 -21.82
N ARG A 84 1.27 18.10 -21.68
CA ARG A 84 0.49 17.20 -22.53
C ARG A 84 -1.02 17.41 -22.37
N ASN A 85 -1.50 17.62 -21.15
CA ASN A 85 -2.92 17.82 -20.86
C ASN A 85 -3.42 19.21 -21.29
N PHE A 86 -2.62 20.26 -21.08
CA PHE A 86 -2.98 21.62 -21.51
C PHE A 86 -3.00 21.78 -23.03
N LYS A 87 -2.09 21.13 -23.78
CA LYS A 87 -2.12 21.13 -25.25
C LYS A 87 -3.35 20.43 -25.85
N LYS A 88 -3.98 19.50 -25.13
CA LYS A 88 -5.20 18.82 -25.58
C LYS A 88 -6.49 19.62 -25.35
N LYS A 89 -6.48 20.63 -24.47
CA LYS A 89 -7.64 21.47 -24.14
C LYS A 89 -7.64 22.84 -24.85
N GLY A 90 -6.54 23.25 -25.46
CA GLY A 90 -6.47 24.45 -26.29
C GLY A 90 -6.79 24.11 -27.74
N GLY A 91 -8.09 24.06 -28.06
CA GLY A 91 -8.65 24.12 -29.41
C GLY A 91 -9.65 25.26 -29.47
#